data_AF-W2RLP0-F1
#
_entry.id   AF-W2RLP0-F1
#
_cell.length_a   1.000
_cell.length_b   1.000
_cell.length_c   1.000
_cell.angle_alpha   90.00
_cell.angle_beta   90.00
_cell.angle_gamma   90.00
#
_symmetry.space_group_name_H-M   'P 1'
#
loop_
_entity.id
_entity.type
_entity.pdbx_description
1 polymer ?
#
loop_
_entity_poly.entity_id
_entity_poly.type
_entity_poly.pdbx_seq_one_letter_code
_entity_poly.pdbx_strand_id
1 'polypeptide(L)' 'MPSRRTHTKSRNGCDVCRTRRIKCDETGPPCGKCAVRHLDCQY' A
#
# COMPACT_ATOMS: atom_id res chain seq x y z
N MET A 1 24.24 -10.50 10.01
CA MET A 1 23.42 -9.27 9.91
C MET A 1 22.20 -9.58 9.05
N PRO A 2 20.96 -9.34 9.49
CA PRO A 2 19.81 -9.67 8.66
C PRO A 2 19.73 -8.68 7.51
N SER A 3 19.93 -9.18 6.28
CA SER A 3 19.67 -8.42 5.06
C SER A 3 18.21 -8.00 5.07
N ARG A 4 17.94 -6.70 4.94
CA ARG A 4 16.60 -6.12 4.93
C ARG A 4 15.84 -6.79 3.78
N ARG A 5 14.97 -7.78 4.09
CA ARG A 5 14.15 -8.51 3.12
C ARG A 5 13.54 -7.46 2.19
N THR A 6 13.92 -7.50 0.93
CA THR A 6 13.34 -6.65 -0.10
C THR A 6 11.89 -7.06 -0.21
N HIS A 7 11.02 -6.32 0.49
CA HIS A 7 9.59 -6.50 0.32
C HIS A 7 9.29 -6.29 -1.16
N THR A 8 8.68 -7.28 -1.80
CA THR A 8 8.07 -7.11 -3.12
C THR A 8 7.04 -6.00 -3.00
N LYS A 9 7.43 -4.80 -3.41
CA LYS A 9 6.53 -3.65 -3.50
C LYS A 9 5.39 -4.08 -4.41
N SER A 10 4.15 -3.93 -3.96
CA SER A 10 3.00 -4.18 -4.82
C SER A 10 3.14 -3.25 -6.04
N ARG A 11 3.03 -3.82 -7.25
CA ARG A 11 3.19 -3.05 -8.49
C ARG A 11 1.95 -2.20 -8.77
N ASN A 12 0.79 -2.60 -8.23
CA ASN A 12 -0.52 -1.98 -8.45
C ASN A 12 -1.05 -1.32 -7.16
N GLY A 13 -0.13 -0.84 -6.32
CA GLY A 13 -0.51 -0.19 -5.07
C GLY A 13 -1.03 1.22 -5.29
N CYS A 14 -2.07 1.57 -4.53
CA CYS A 14 -2.68 2.89 -4.53
C CYS A 14 -1.65 4.01 -4.29
N ASP A 15 -1.85 5.20 -4.84
CA ASP A 15 -0.97 6.38 -4.66
C ASP A 15 -0.73 6.71 -3.19
N VAL A 16 -1.75 6.59 -2.34
CA VAL A 16 -1.60 6.79 -0.89
C VAL A 16 -0.65 5.76 -0.30
N CYS A 17 -0.78 4.50 -0.69
CA CYS A 17 0.04 3.38 -0.24
C CYS A 17 1.49 3.57 -0.69
N ARG A 18 1.65 4.03 -1.93
CA ARG A 18 2.93 4.31 -2.58
C ARG A 18 3.65 5.49 -1.94
N THR A 19 2.93 6.59 -1.70
CA THR A 19 3.39 7.79 -1.00
C THR A 19 3.85 7.45 0.42
N ARG A 20 3.07 6.64 1.12
CA ARG A 20 3.39 6.17 2.49
C ARG A 20 4.44 5.08 2.53
N ARG A 21 4.90 4.59 1.37
CA ARG A 21 5.90 3.52 1.23
C ARG A 21 5.52 2.25 1.99
N ILE A 22 4.22 1.94 2.04
CA ILE A 22 3.68 0.73 2.66
C ILE A 22 3.16 -0.24 1.58
N LYS A 23 3.06 -1.52 1.89
CA LYS A 23 2.42 -2.51 1.01
C LYS A 23 0.95 -2.13 0.83
N CYS A 24 0.47 -1.97 -0.40
CA CYS A 24 -0.96 -1.91 -0.68
C CYS A 24 -1.54 -3.32 -0.61
N ASP A 25 -2.76 -3.47 -0.08
CA ASP A 25 -3.46 -4.76 -0.09
C ASP A 25 -4.27 -4.96 -1.38
N GLU A 26 -4.27 -3.97 -2.28
CA GLU A 26 -4.92 -3.98 -3.61
C GLU A 26 -6.42 -4.36 -3.56
N THR A 27 -7.03 -4.31 -2.38
CA THR A 27 -8.42 -4.66 -2.11
C THR A 27 -9.36 -3.53 -2.52
N GLY A 28 -9.64 -3.41 -3.82
CA GLY A 28 -10.65 -2.51 -4.41
C GLY A 28 -10.50 -1.02 -4.07
N PRO A 29 -11.32 -0.13 -4.65
CA PRO A 29 -11.45 1.24 -4.15
C PRO A 29 -12.49 1.27 -3.01
N PRO A 30 -12.12 1.59 -1.76
CA PRO A 30 -10.78 1.90 -1.25
C PRO A 30 -9.98 0.67 -0.77
N CYS A 31 -8.66 0.73 -0.94
CA CYS A 31 -7.74 -0.30 -0.47
C CYS A 31 -7.94 -0.56 1.03
N GLY A 32 -7.78 -1.78 1.53
CA GLY A 32 -8.05 -2.10 2.95
C GLY A 32 -7.33 -1.16 3.95
N LYS A 33 -6.08 -0.81 3.67
CA LYS A 33 -5.28 0.16 4.45
C LYS A 33 -5.82 1.60 4.40
N CYS A 34 -6.44 1.96 3.29
CA CYS A 34 -7.06 3.24 3.04
C CYS A 34 -8.44 3.30 3.71
N ALA A 35 -9.22 2.22 3.59
CA ALA A 35 -10.52 2.03 4.22
C ALA A 35 -10.44 2.16 5.75
N VAL A 36 -9.51 1.42 6.39
CA VAL A 36 -9.29 1.46 7.85
C VAL A 36 -8.88 2.84 8.34
N ARG A 37 -8.18 3.60 7.50
CA ARG A 37 -7.67 4.93 7.84
C ARG A 37 -8.55 6.06 7.32
N HIS A 38 -9.68 5.73 6.68
CA HIS A 38 -10.56 6.68 6.00
C HIS A 38 -9.79 7.68 5.12
N LEU A 39 -8.80 7.16 4.37
CA LEU A 39 -8.01 7.96 3.43
C LEU A 39 -8.58 7.85 2.03
N ASP A 40 -8.43 8.95 1.29
CA ASP A 40 -8.83 9.02 -0.11
C ASP A 40 -7.96 8.07 -0.94
N CYS A 41 -8.52 6.93 -1.31
CA CYS A 41 -7.78 5.89 -2.01
C CYS A 41 -7.71 6.21 -3.50
N GLN A 42 -6.67 6.95 -3.86
CA GLN A 42 -6.31 7.21 -5.25
C GLN A 42 -5.44 6.07 -5.78
N TYR A 43 -5.78 5.52 -6.94
CA TYR A 43 -5.12 4.35 -7.56
C TYR A 43 -4.20 4.73 -8.71
#